data_AF-A0A511MC99-F1
#
_entry.id   AF-A0A511MC99-F1
#
_cell.length_a   1.000
_cell.length_b   1.000
_cell.length_c   1.000
_cell.angle_alpha   90.00
_cell.angle_beta   90.00
_cell.angle_gamma   90.00
#
_symmetry.space_group_name_H-M   'P 1'
#
loop_
_entity.id
_entity.type
_entity.pdbx_description
1 polymer ?
#
loop_
_entity_poly.entity_id
_entity_poly.type
_entity_poly.pdbx_seq_one_letter_code
_entity_poly.pdbx_strand_id
1 'polypeptide(L)'
;MRDEHRADERLVRLVANHTFALLEADERGLRDELESEFPILDNPLLVDALTYCDITTTPDGTRTTAGDRVAEIISRYGPDTLVGRFIQRATPDIFATVARIEQALLTHPR
;
A
#
# COMPACT_ATOMS: atom_id res chain seq x y z
N MET A 1 -7.45 15.75 -5.90
CA MET A 1 -8.11 15.22 -4.67
C MET A 1 -8.15 16.21 -3.49
N ARG A 2 -7.03 16.59 -2.85
CA ARG A 2 -7.02 17.64 -1.80
C ARG A 2 -7.40 19.00 -2.36
N ASP A 3 -6.65 19.48 -3.36
CA ASP A 3 -6.77 20.86 -3.82
C ASP A 3 -7.97 21.06 -4.77
N GLU A 4 -8.36 20.00 -5.48
CA GLU A 4 -9.50 20.01 -6.40
C GLU A 4 -10.84 19.63 -5.75
N HIS A 5 -10.84 18.66 -4.84
CA HIS A 5 -12.08 18.11 -4.25
C HIS A 5 -12.21 18.39 -2.75
N ARG A 6 -11.25 19.10 -2.14
CA ARG A 6 -11.23 19.42 -0.70
C ARG A 6 -11.42 18.18 0.16
N ALA A 7 -10.80 17.07 -0.27
CA ALA A 7 -10.84 15.81 0.47
C ALA A 7 -10.24 15.99 1.87
N ASP A 8 -10.81 15.27 2.83
CA ASP A 8 -10.37 15.29 4.23
C ASP A 8 -8.88 14.93 4.34
N GLU A 9 -8.15 15.66 5.18
CA GLU A 9 -6.70 15.51 5.34
C GLU A 9 -6.31 14.08 5.76
N ARG A 10 -7.12 13.43 6.61
CA ARG A 10 -6.89 12.05 7.04
C ARG A 10 -7.01 11.09 5.86
N LEU A 11 -7.95 11.31 4.96
CA LEU A 11 -8.11 10.50 3.74
C LEU A 11 -6.92 10.69 2.80
N VAL A 12 -6.48 11.93 2.61
CA VAL A 12 -5.32 12.24 1.77
C VAL A 12 -4.06 11.58 2.32
N ARG A 13 -3.81 11.68 3.64
CA ARG A 13 -2.69 11.02 4.31
C ARG A 13 -2.76 9.50 4.21
N LEU A 14 -3.95 8.92 4.34
CA LEU A 14 -4.16 7.48 4.19
C LEU A 14 -3.77 7.01 2.78
N VAL A 15 -4.25 7.71 1.74
CA VAL A 15 -3.94 7.39 0.35
C VAL A 15 -2.46 7.66 0.04
N ALA A 16 -1.87 8.74 0.54
CA ALA A 16 -0.45 9.04 0.31
C ALA A 16 0.51 7.99 0.90
N ASN A 17 0.08 7.28 1.94
CA ASN A 17 0.91 6.29 2.64
C ASN A 17 0.54 4.82 2.34
N HIS A 18 -0.45 4.57 1.48
CA HIS A 18 -0.89 3.20 1.19
C HIS A 18 0.19 2.37 0.51
N THR A 19 0.10 1.04 0.66
CA THR A 19 0.95 0.07 -0.02
C THR A 19 2.43 0.44 0.05
N PHE A 20 2.92 0.76 1.25
CA PHE A 20 4.33 1.04 1.52
C PHE A 20 4.94 2.17 0.66
N ALA A 21 4.16 3.18 0.28
CA ALA A 21 4.60 4.33 -0.52
C ALA A 21 5.88 5.01 0.00
N LEU A 22 6.16 4.98 1.30
CA LEU A 22 7.40 5.49 1.89
C LEU A 22 8.66 4.75 1.42
N LEU A 23 8.58 3.44 1.18
CA LEU A 23 9.71 2.68 0.61
C LEU A 23 9.87 3.00 -0.89
N GLU A 24 8.77 3.25 -1.60
CA GLU A 24 8.84 3.66 -3.01
C GLU A 24 9.37 5.10 -3.16
N ALA A 25 9.01 5.99 -2.23
CA ALA A 25 9.55 7.34 -2.13
C ALA A 25 11.05 7.34 -1.80
N ASP A 26 11.50 6.42 -0.94
CA ASP A 26 12.91 6.19 -0.64
C ASP A 26 13.69 5.81 -1.92
N GLU A 27 13.18 4.90 -2.76
CA GLU A 27 13.78 4.59 -4.06
C GLU A 27 13.83 5.79 -5.03
N ARG A 28 12.99 6.80 -4.82
CA ARG A 28 12.97 8.05 -5.60
C ARG A 28 13.78 9.19 -4.98
N GLY A 29 14.30 9.02 -3.77
CA GLY A 29 14.92 10.10 -3.00
C GLY A 29 13.93 11.19 -2.56
N LEU A 30 12.66 10.82 -2.35
CA LEU A 30 11.55 11.72 -1.97
C LEU A 30 10.93 11.35 -0.62
N ARG A 31 11.65 10.58 0.20
CA ARG A 31 11.11 10.06 1.46
C ARG A 31 10.76 11.20 2.42
N ASP A 32 11.68 12.14 2.63
CA ASP A 32 11.52 13.23 3.59
C ASP A 32 10.40 14.18 3.15
N GLU A 33 10.26 14.42 1.84
CA GLU A 33 9.17 15.18 1.26
C GLU A 33 7.82 14.50 1.49
N LEU A 34 7.73 13.19 1.27
CA LEU A 34 6.48 12.45 1.49
C LEU A 34 6.11 12.41 2.98
N GLU A 35 7.07 12.14 3.87
CA GLU A 35 6.82 12.10 5.32
C GLU A 35 6.43 13.47 5.88
N SER A 36 7.04 14.55 5.38
CA SER A 36 6.72 15.90 5.83
C SER A 36 5.38 16.41 5.30
N GLU A 37 5.04 16.13 4.05
CA GLU A 37 3.75 16.56 3.47
C GLU A 37 2.59 15.69 3.96
N PHE A 38 2.80 14.39 4.10
CA PHE A 38 1.76 13.42 4.47
C PHE A 38 2.21 12.49 5.60
N PRO A 39 2.28 12.97 6.86
CA PRO A 39 2.66 12.14 7.99
C PRO A 39 1.78 10.90 8.10
N ILE A 40 2.37 9.73 8.38
CA ILE A 40 1.61 8.49 8.55
C ILE A 40 0.54 8.65 9.65
N LEU A 41 -0.59 7.95 9.50
CA LEU A 41 -1.65 7.99 10.51
C LEU A 41 -1.26 7.19 11.75
N ASP A 42 -1.63 7.69 12.93
CA ASP A 42 -1.42 6.99 14.21
C ASP A 42 -2.19 5.66 14.31
N ASN A 43 -3.22 5.48 13.46
CA ASN A 43 -3.99 4.24 13.38
C ASN A 43 -3.44 3.35 12.25
N PRO A 44 -2.57 2.38 12.55
CA PRO A 44 -1.97 1.50 11.54
C PRO A 44 -2.99 0.58 10.88
N LEU A 45 -4.11 0.26 11.54
CA LEU A 45 -5.11 -0.66 11.02
C LEU A 45 -5.76 -0.14 9.72
N LEU A 46 -5.96 1.17 9.60
CA LEU A 46 -6.53 1.74 8.38
C LEU A 46 -5.55 1.69 7.21
N VAL A 47 -4.26 1.92 7.47
CA VAL A 47 -3.20 1.79 6.46
C VAL A 47 -3.06 0.34 6.02
N ASP A 48 -3.09 -0.59 6.98
CA ASP A 48 -3.08 -2.03 6.72
C ASP A 48 -4.31 -2.45 5.90
N ALA A 49 -5.51 -1.96 6.25
CA ALA A 49 -6.73 -2.29 5.53
C ALA A 49 -6.72 -1.78 4.09
N LEU A 50 -6.24 -0.56 3.84
CA LEU A 50 -6.14 -0.02 2.48
C LEU A 50 -5.08 -0.78 1.67
N THR A 51 -3.93 -1.09 2.28
CA THR A 51 -2.88 -1.91 1.65
C THR A 51 -3.39 -3.31 1.31
N TYR A 52 -4.15 -3.94 2.21
CA TYR A 52 -4.81 -5.22 1.97
C TYR A 52 -5.76 -5.13 0.77
N CYS A 53 -6.62 -4.11 0.72
CA CYS A 53 -7.53 -3.91 -0.42
C CYS A 53 -6.77 -3.75 -1.75
N ASP A 54 -5.70 -2.96 -1.77
CA ASP A 54 -4.90 -2.74 -2.98
C ASP A 54 -4.17 -4.02 -3.44
N ILE A 55 -3.53 -4.74 -2.51
CA ILE A 55 -2.72 -5.92 -2.86
C ILE A 55 -3.54 -7.20 -3.09
N THR A 56 -4.82 -7.22 -2.71
CA THR A 56 -5.73 -8.35 -2.97
C THR A 56 -6.74 -8.07 -4.08
N THR A 57 -6.56 -6.96 -4.80
CA THR A 57 -7.42 -6.56 -5.92
C THR A 57 -6.59 -6.33 -7.18
N THR A 58 -7.03 -6.87 -8.30
CA THR A 58 -6.42 -6.62 -9.62
C THR A 58 -6.80 -5.22 -10.13
N PRO A 59 -6.13 -4.68 -11.17
CA PRO A 59 -6.50 -3.39 -11.74
C PRO A 59 -7.93 -3.36 -12.29
N ASP A 60 -8.47 -4.52 -12.68
CA ASP A 60 -9.85 -4.67 -13.16
C ASP A 60 -10.86 -4.86 -12.02
N GLY A 61 -10.43 -4.75 -10.77
CA GLY A 61 -11.29 -4.86 -9.59
C GLY A 61 -11.63 -6.30 -9.17
N THR A 62 -10.97 -7.31 -9.74
CA THR A 62 -11.20 -8.71 -9.36
C THR A 62 -10.34 -9.11 -8.15
N ARG A 63 -10.80 -10.09 -7.37
CA ARG A 63 -10.03 -10.60 -6.23
C ARG A 63 -8.81 -11.39 -6.70
N THR A 64 -7.71 -11.26 -5.97
CA THR A 64 -6.48 -12.02 -6.16
C THR A 64 -5.80 -12.29 -4.82
N THR A 65 -4.74 -13.10 -4.82
CA THR A 65 -3.90 -13.32 -3.64
C THR A 65 -2.77 -12.30 -3.62
N ALA A 66 -2.23 -12.00 -2.44
CA ALA A 66 -1.09 -11.10 -2.32
C ALA A 66 0.14 -11.60 -3.09
N GLY A 67 0.37 -12.91 -3.10
CA GLY A 67 1.47 -13.53 -3.86
C GLY A 67 1.31 -13.36 -5.37
N ASP A 68 0.12 -13.66 -5.90
CA ASP A 68 -0.16 -13.48 -7.32
C ASP A 68 -0.07 -12.01 -7.73
N ARG A 69 -0.57 -11.09 -6.88
CA ARG A 69 -0.49 -9.65 -7.14
C ARG A 69 0.95 -9.14 -7.18
N VAL A 70 1.79 -9.54 -6.21
CA VAL A 70 3.21 -9.16 -6.20
C VAL A 70 3.93 -9.73 -7.43
N ALA A 71 3.70 -11.00 -7.77
CA ALA A 71 4.29 -11.61 -8.95
C ALA A 71 3.86 -10.91 -10.24
N GLU A 72 2.59 -10.52 -10.33
CA GLU A 72 2.04 -9.78 -11.46
C GLU A 72 2.67 -8.39 -11.58
N ILE A 73 2.79 -7.64 -10.48
CA ILE A 73 3.45 -6.32 -10.47
C ILE A 73 4.91 -6.44 -10.95
N ILE A 74 5.66 -7.42 -10.45
CA ILE A 74 7.04 -7.68 -10.90
C ILE A 74 7.08 -8.04 -12.38
N SER A 75 6.16 -8.89 -12.85
CA SER A 75 6.07 -9.26 -14.28
C SER A 75 5.73 -8.07 -15.17
N ARG A 76 4.90 -7.14 -14.71
CA ARG A 76 4.43 -5.99 -15.50
C ARG A 76 5.51 -4.92 -15.65
N TYR A 77 6.21 -4.59 -14.57
CA TYR A 77 7.21 -3.52 -14.58
C TYR A 77 8.62 -4.02 -14.83
N GLY A 78 8.93 -5.26 -14.46
CA GLY A 78 10.28 -5.83 -14.49
C GLY A 78 11.00 -5.66 -13.15
N PRO A 79 11.81 -6.66 -12.71
CA PRO A 79 12.36 -6.72 -11.36
C PRO A 79 13.38 -5.61 -11.05
N ASP A 80 14.09 -5.11 -12.08
CA ASP A 80 15.15 -4.11 -11.91
C ASP A 80 14.62 -2.67 -11.99
N THR A 81 13.35 -2.48 -12.29
CA THR A 81 12.73 -1.15 -12.28
C THR A 81 12.55 -0.65 -10.85
N LEU A 82 12.32 0.66 -10.70
CA LEU A 82 12.03 1.25 -9.39
C LEU A 82 10.86 0.54 -8.70
N VAL A 83 9.76 0.32 -9.42
CA VAL A 83 8.58 -0.39 -8.92
C VAL A 83 8.93 -1.84 -8.57
N GLY A 84 9.70 -2.52 -9.43
CA GLY A 84 10.16 -3.89 -9.21
C GLY A 84 11.01 -4.04 -7.94
N ARG A 85 11.97 -3.15 -7.70
CA ARG A 85 12.83 -3.20 -6.50
C ARG A 85 12.05 -2.87 -5.24
N PHE A 86 11.24 -1.81 -5.28
CA PHE A 86 10.39 -1.42 -4.16
C PHE A 86 9.43 -2.56 -3.77
N ILE A 87 8.69 -3.16 -4.71
CA ILE A 87 7.71 -4.19 -4.37
C ILE A 87 8.37 -5.44 -3.78
N GLN A 88 9.56 -5.81 -4.28
CA GLN A 88 10.35 -6.91 -3.72
C GLN A 88 10.79 -6.61 -2.28
N ARG A 89 11.25 -5.39 -2.01
CA ARG A 89 11.63 -4.93 -0.66
C ARG A 89 10.42 -4.91 0.29
N ALA A 90 9.24 -4.51 -0.19
CA ALA A 90 8.01 -4.43 0.60
C ALA A 90 7.31 -5.79 0.81
N THR A 91 7.67 -6.83 0.03
CA THR A 91 6.95 -8.11 0.00
C THR A 91 6.77 -8.77 1.39
N PRO A 92 7.79 -8.84 2.27
CA PRO A 92 7.61 -9.42 3.60
C PRO A 92 6.57 -8.67 4.43
N ASP A 93 6.59 -7.34 4.39
CA ASP A 93 5.66 -6.51 5.16
C ASP A 93 4.25 -6.54 4.56
N ILE A 94 4.13 -6.61 3.23
CA ILE A 94 2.86 -6.84 2.52
C ILE A 94 2.20 -8.12 3.01
N PHE A 95 2.93 -9.23 3.06
CA PHE A 95 2.39 -10.50 3.53
C PHE A 95 2.01 -10.45 5.01
N ALA A 96 2.79 -9.76 5.84
CA ALA A 96 2.46 -9.55 7.24
C ALA A 96 1.19 -8.71 7.42
N THR A 97 1.01 -7.63 6.65
CA THR A 97 -0.20 -6.81 6.63
C THR A 97 -1.42 -7.63 6.22
N VAL A 98 -1.31 -8.44 5.17
CA VAL A 98 -2.40 -9.31 4.70
C VAL A 98 -2.82 -10.29 5.78
N ALA A 99 -1.87 -10.98 6.40
CA ALA A 99 -2.15 -11.90 7.50
C ALA A 99 -2.84 -11.21 8.68
N ARG A 100 -2.40 -10.00 9.07
CA ARG A 100 -3.05 -9.22 10.15
C ARG A 100 -4.51 -8.91 9.83
N ILE A 101 -4.80 -8.45 8.61
CA ILE A 101 -6.16 -8.10 8.20
C ILE A 101 -7.06 -9.34 8.09
N GLU A 102 -6.56 -10.44 7.53
CA GLU A 102 -7.31 -11.70 7.47
C GLU A 102 -7.66 -12.21 8.87
N GLN A 103 -6.73 -12.13 9.84
CA GLN A 103 -7.02 -12.48 11.23
C GLN A 103 -8.08 -11.55 11.85
N ALA A 104 -7.97 -10.24 11.63
CA ALA A 104 -8.94 -9.26 12.15
C ALA A 104 -10.36 -9.49 11.57
N LEU A 105 -10.47 -9.93 10.32
CA LEU A 105 -11.75 -10.27 9.68
C LEU A 105 -12.38 -11.54 10.28
N LEU A 106 -11.58 -12.48 10.76
CA LEU A 106 -12.08 -13.67 11.47
C LEU A 106 -12.61 -13.32 12.87
N THR A 107 -12.01 -12.35 13.55
CA THR A 107 -12.43 -11.92 14.89
C THR A 107 -13.59 -10.92 14.87
N HIS A 108 -13.83 -10.26 13.73
CA HIS A 108 -14.96 -9.36 13.49
C HIS A 108 -15.71 -9.75 12.21
N PRO A 109 -16.39 -10.92 12.21
CA PRO A 109 -17.18 -11.33 11.07
C PRO A 109 -18.27 -10.28 10.78
N ARG A 110 -18.50 -10.04 9.49
CA ARG A 110 -19.48 -9.07 8.99
C ARG A 110 -20.89 -9.33 9.48
#